data_AF-A0A2D9TBP2-F1
#
_entry.id   AF-A0A2D9TBP2-F1
#
_cell.length_a   1.000
_cell.length_b   1.000
_cell.length_c   1.000
_cell.angle_alpha   90.00
_cell.angle_beta   90.00
_cell.angle_gamma   90.00
#
_symmetry.space_group_name_H-M   'P 1'
#
loop_
_entity.id
_entity.type
_entity.pdbx_description
1 polymer ?
#
loop_
_entity_poly.entity_id
_entity_poly.type
_entity_poly.pdbx_seq_one_letter_code
_entity_poly.pdbx_strand_id
1 'polypeptide(L)'
;MPLPTLICLAFATGIAAALAGRVELRVSPRPALLTRSFMAYVVFACFVLVPVAVYFYVFHGDWFLLYTVDVATIPSALALVGFAVLVGIGAAGFLLGSVMVRSQRDTLAGVLTGLAVIAAGAVIFVAKERLQVVGDFTQYRGQFGLEPFAEGPLVQGAMVMGGILLVGILALVTRLHLSGRRGD
;
A
#
# COMPACT_ATOMS: atom_id res chain seq x y z
N MET A 1 -4.12 9.02 2.61
CA MET A 1 -4.67 7.66 2.78
C MET A 1 -4.23 7.12 4.12
N PRO A 2 -5.13 6.57 4.95
CA PRO A 2 -4.76 6.11 6.29
C PRO A 2 -3.91 4.84 6.21
N LEU A 3 -3.10 4.59 7.24
CA LEU A 3 -2.15 3.46 7.31
C LEU A 3 -2.84 2.11 7.05
N PRO A 4 -4.01 1.78 7.65
CA PRO A 4 -4.67 0.49 7.39
C PRO A 4 -5.04 0.28 5.92
N THR A 5 -5.48 1.34 5.22
CA THR A 5 -5.74 1.29 3.78
C THR A 5 -4.46 1.02 3.00
N LEU A 6 -3.34 1.68 3.34
CA LEU A 6 -2.06 1.44 2.69
C LEU A 6 -1.51 0.03 2.96
N ILE A 7 -1.71 -0.54 4.15
CA ILE A 7 -1.33 -1.92 4.47
C ILE A 7 -2.05 -2.90 3.54
N CYS A 8 -3.37 -2.76 3.40
CA CYS A 8 -4.18 -3.59 2.52
C CYS A 8 -3.76 -3.43 1.05
N LEU A 9 -3.50 -2.20 0.60
CA LEU A 9 -3.05 -1.93 -0.77
C LEU A 9 -1.62 -2.44 -1.03
N ALA A 10 -0.70 -2.31 -0.08
CA ALA A 10 0.66 -2.84 -0.20
C ALA A 10 0.63 -4.36 -0.40
N PHE A 11 -0.17 -5.06 0.41
CA PHE A 11 -0.39 -6.50 0.28
C PHE A 11 -1.02 -6.86 -1.08
N ALA A 12 -2.11 -6.17 -1.46
CA ALA A 12 -2.81 -6.41 -2.73
C ALA A 12 -1.89 -6.20 -3.94
N THR A 13 -1.10 -5.12 -3.94
CA THR A 13 -0.17 -4.79 -5.02
C THR A 13 0.98 -5.79 -5.13
N GLY A 14 1.42 -6.35 -4.00
CA GLY A 14 2.35 -7.48 -3.99
C GLY A 14 1.80 -8.70 -4.73
N ILE A 15 0.58 -9.14 -4.40
CA ILE A 15 -0.08 -10.26 -5.08
C ILE A 15 -0.30 -9.94 -6.57
N ALA A 16 -0.79 -8.74 -6.88
CA ALA A 16 -1.04 -8.30 -8.25
C ALA A 16 0.24 -8.29 -9.10
N ALA A 17 1.37 -7.86 -8.53
CA ALA A 17 2.66 -7.90 -9.20
C ALA A 17 3.12 -9.35 -9.49
N ALA A 18 2.91 -10.28 -8.56
CA ALA A 18 3.18 -11.70 -8.80
C ALA A 18 2.28 -12.28 -9.92
N LEU A 19 0.99 -11.95 -9.92
CA LEU A 19 0.05 -12.34 -10.98
C LEU A 19 0.43 -11.78 -12.35
N ALA A 20 0.87 -10.51 -12.40
CA ALA A 20 1.32 -9.87 -13.62
C ALA A 20 2.61 -10.50 -14.17
N GLY A 21 3.53 -10.89 -13.27
CA GLY A 21 4.79 -11.60 -13.57
C GLY A 21 4.66 -13.11 -13.74
N ARG A 22 3.44 -13.65 -13.89
CA ARG A 22 3.19 -15.11 -13.85
C ARG A 22 3.98 -15.94 -14.86
N VAL A 23 4.27 -15.39 -16.03
CA VAL A 23 5.04 -16.08 -17.09
C VAL A 23 6.46 -16.36 -16.60
N GLU A 24 7.13 -15.38 -16.00
CA GLU A 24 8.46 -15.55 -15.42
C GLU A 24 8.42 -16.52 -14.22
N LEU A 25 7.44 -16.35 -13.33
CA LEU A 25 7.38 -17.10 -12.07
C LEU A 25 7.10 -18.60 -12.23
N ARG A 26 6.41 -18.99 -13.31
CA ARG A 26 6.11 -20.40 -13.64
C ARG A 26 7.29 -21.13 -14.26
N VAL A 27 8.09 -20.43 -15.06
CA VAL A 27 9.23 -21.02 -15.78
C VAL A 27 10.52 -20.97 -14.94
N SER A 28 10.66 -19.94 -14.09
CA SER A 28 11.89 -19.74 -13.32
C SER A 28 12.00 -20.66 -12.10
N PRO A 29 13.08 -21.45 -11.97
CA PRO A 29 13.34 -22.28 -10.78
C PRO A 29 13.87 -21.45 -9.60
N ARG A 30 14.17 -20.17 -9.79
CA ARG A 30 14.78 -19.32 -8.76
C ARG A 30 13.82 -19.02 -7.60
N PRO A 31 14.31 -18.71 -6.39
CA PRO A 31 13.47 -18.13 -5.34
C PRO A 31 12.70 -16.91 -5.84
N ALA A 32 11.44 -16.76 -5.41
CA ALA A 32 10.57 -15.68 -5.90
C ALA A 32 11.15 -14.28 -5.67
N LEU A 33 11.88 -14.08 -4.56
CA LEU A 33 12.54 -12.81 -4.22
C LEU A 33 13.72 -12.44 -5.14
N LEU A 34 14.22 -13.39 -5.94
CA LEU A 34 15.34 -13.18 -6.87
C LEU A 34 14.86 -13.01 -8.32
N THR A 35 13.56 -12.83 -8.53
CA THR A 35 12.96 -12.64 -9.85
C THR A 35 12.98 -11.17 -10.26
N ARG A 36 12.96 -10.91 -11.57
CA ARG A 36 12.84 -9.54 -12.10
C ARG A 36 11.50 -8.92 -11.69
N SER A 37 10.46 -9.75 -11.63
CA SER A 37 9.15 -9.36 -11.14
C SER A 37 9.18 -8.82 -9.70
N PHE A 38 9.90 -9.47 -8.79
CA PHE A 38 10.08 -8.95 -7.43
C PHE A 38 10.92 -7.68 -7.39
N MET A 39 11.99 -7.59 -8.18
CA MET A 39 12.80 -6.36 -8.27
C MET A 39 11.99 -5.16 -8.78
N ALA A 40 11.11 -5.35 -9.76
CA ALA A 40 10.20 -4.31 -10.20
C ALA A 40 9.23 -3.87 -9.08
N TYR A 41 8.73 -4.83 -8.30
CA TYR A 41 7.91 -4.53 -7.12
C TYR A 41 8.68 -3.73 -6.07
N VAL A 42 9.91 -4.10 -5.75
CA VAL A 42 10.76 -3.36 -4.79
C VAL A 42 11.01 -1.93 -5.27
N VAL A 43 11.29 -1.72 -6.56
CA VAL A 43 11.43 -0.37 -7.12
C VAL A 43 10.14 0.43 -6.95
N PHE A 44 8.98 -0.15 -7.27
CA PHE A 44 7.69 0.49 -7.00
C PHE A 44 7.51 0.80 -5.50
N ALA A 45 7.84 -0.14 -4.62
CA ALA A 45 7.68 0.04 -3.18
C ALA A 45 8.55 1.20 -2.67
N CYS A 46 9.82 1.24 -3.06
CA CYS A 46 10.77 2.27 -2.62
C CYS A 46 10.51 3.66 -3.21
N PHE A 47 10.04 3.75 -4.46
CA PHE A 47 9.88 5.04 -5.16
C PHE A 47 8.46 5.55 -5.23
N VAL A 48 7.45 4.73 -4.92
CA VAL A 48 6.04 5.13 -4.96
C VAL A 48 5.37 4.89 -3.61
N LEU A 49 5.30 3.63 -3.16
CA LEU A 49 4.54 3.28 -1.95
C LEU A 49 5.09 3.95 -0.69
N VAL A 50 6.40 3.83 -0.46
CA VAL A 50 7.05 4.40 0.73
C VAL A 50 7.00 5.93 0.72
N PRO A 51 7.35 6.65 -0.37
CA PRO A 51 7.20 8.10 -0.41
C PRO A 51 5.77 8.58 -0.17
N VAL A 52 4.76 7.88 -0.70
CA VAL A 52 3.35 8.17 -0.42
C VAL A 52 3.03 7.98 1.06
N ALA A 53 3.49 6.90 1.68
CA ALA A 53 3.30 6.65 3.11
C ALA A 53 4.01 7.70 3.98
N VAL A 54 5.25 8.05 3.63
CA VAL A 54 6.06 9.06 4.31
C VAL A 54 5.40 10.43 4.23
N TYR A 55 4.84 10.81 3.08
CA TYR A 55 4.09 12.06 2.93
C TYR A 55 2.95 12.15 3.96
N PHE A 56 2.11 11.12 4.04
CA PHE A 56 0.99 11.14 5.01
C PHE A 56 1.48 11.10 6.45
N TYR A 57 2.55 10.38 6.75
CA TYR A 57 3.12 10.35 8.10
C TYR A 57 3.70 11.70 8.53
N VAL A 58 4.44 12.37 7.65
CA VAL A 58 5.12 13.64 7.96
C VAL A 58 4.15 14.82 8.03
N PHE A 59 3.23 14.92 7.08
CA PHE A 59 2.32 16.08 7.01
C PHE A 59 1.00 15.88 7.75
N HIS A 60 0.57 14.63 7.95
CA HIS A 60 -0.74 14.31 8.49
C HIS A 60 -0.70 13.06 9.39
N GLY A 61 0.34 12.94 10.21
CA GLY A 61 0.67 11.72 10.96
C GLY A 61 -0.45 11.20 11.85
N ASP A 62 -1.06 12.06 12.66
CA ASP A 62 -2.12 11.64 13.58
C ASP A 62 -3.35 11.11 12.83
N TRP A 63 -3.73 11.79 11.73
CA TRP A 63 -4.79 11.31 10.83
C TRP A 63 -4.39 10.02 10.11
N PHE A 64 -3.13 9.89 9.68
CA PHE A 64 -2.58 8.71 9.03
C PHE A 64 -2.67 7.47 9.92
N LEU A 65 -2.45 7.63 11.23
CA LEU A 65 -2.60 6.58 12.24
C LEU A 65 -4.02 6.50 12.83
N LEU A 66 -5.00 7.19 12.27
CA LEU A 66 -6.39 7.22 12.74
C LEU A 66 -6.52 7.58 14.23
N TYR A 67 -5.67 8.49 14.71
CA TYR A 67 -5.62 8.94 16.11
C TYR A 67 -5.47 7.78 17.12
N THR A 68 -4.85 6.67 16.71
CA THR A 68 -4.61 5.53 17.61
C THR A 68 -3.41 5.77 18.51
N VAL A 69 -2.40 6.48 18.01
CA VAL A 69 -1.16 6.83 18.69
C VAL A 69 -0.83 8.28 18.37
N ASP A 70 -0.29 8.99 19.35
CA ASP A 70 0.25 10.35 19.18
C ASP A 70 1.59 10.28 18.44
N VAL A 71 1.64 10.86 17.23
CA VAL A 71 2.83 10.81 16.38
C VAL A 71 4.02 11.55 17.01
N ALA A 72 3.79 12.60 17.80
CA ALA A 72 4.86 13.36 18.43
C ALA A 72 5.66 12.51 19.45
N THR A 73 5.07 11.41 19.94
CA THR A 73 5.72 10.49 20.87
C THR A 73 6.50 9.37 20.20
N ILE A 74 6.35 9.20 18.88
CA ILE A 74 6.97 8.08 18.14
C ILE A 74 8.42 8.44 17.80
N PRO A 75 9.43 7.68 18.30
CA PRO A 75 10.80 7.83 17.87
C PRO A 75 10.94 7.57 16.37
N SER A 76 11.79 8.36 15.69
CA SER A 76 12.02 8.23 14.25
C SER A 76 12.47 6.82 13.81
N ALA A 77 13.19 6.11 14.68
CA ALA A 77 13.57 4.71 14.44
C ALA A 77 12.36 3.77 14.34
N LEU A 78 11.34 3.95 15.19
CA LEU A 78 10.11 3.15 15.12
C LEU A 78 9.29 3.49 13.87
N ALA A 79 9.27 4.76 13.46
CA ALA A 79 8.65 5.15 12.19
C ALA A 79 9.32 4.45 10.99
N LEU A 80 10.66 4.43 10.96
CA LEU A 80 11.43 3.72 9.93
C LEU A 80 11.11 2.23 9.91
N VAL A 81 11.05 1.58 11.07
CA VAL A 81 10.62 0.18 11.20
C VAL A 81 9.20 0.00 10.66
N GLY A 82 8.28 0.92 10.94
CA GLY A 82 6.92 0.90 10.40
C GLY A 82 6.87 0.89 8.86
N PHE A 83 7.68 1.72 8.20
CA PHE A 83 7.79 1.71 6.73
C PHE A 83 8.46 0.44 6.21
N ALA A 84 9.47 -0.09 6.90
CA ALA A 84 10.08 -1.36 6.55
C ALA A 84 9.07 -2.53 6.65
N VAL A 85 8.22 -2.53 7.70
CA VAL A 85 7.13 -3.48 7.86
C VAL A 85 6.10 -3.32 6.74
N LEU A 86 5.76 -2.10 6.33
CA LEU A 86 4.85 -1.87 5.19
C LEU A 86 5.38 -2.49 3.90
N VAL A 87 6.67 -2.32 3.60
CA VAL A 87 7.33 -2.98 2.46
C VAL A 87 7.33 -4.50 2.64
N GLY A 88 7.60 -4.99 3.87
CA GLY A 88 7.57 -6.40 4.22
C GLY A 88 6.19 -7.05 4.00
N ILE A 89 5.11 -6.37 4.36
CA ILE A 89 3.72 -6.82 4.10
C ILE A 89 3.48 -6.94 2.60
N GLY A 90 3.94 -5.96 1.84
CA GLY A 90 3.89 -5.97 0.40
C GLY A 90 4.66 -7.14 -0.23
N ALA A 91 5.88 -7.38 0.25
CA ALA A 91 6.70 -8.53 -0.14
C ALA A 91 6.05 -9.86 0.25
N ALA A 92 5.39 -9.95 1.40
CA ALA A 92 4.62 -11.12 1.81
C ALA A 92 3.44 -11.38 0.86
N GLY A 93 2.74 -10.33 0.43
CA GLY A 93 1.73 -10.42 -0.62
C GLY A 93 2.30 -10.97 -1.92
N PHE A 94 3.47 -10.48 -2.35
CA PHE A 94 4.15 -11.02 -3.53
C PHE A 94 4.54 -12.49 -3.38
N LEU A 95 5.09 -12.88 -2.22
CA LEU A 95 5.46 -14.28 -1.94
C LEU A 95 4.24 -15.19 -2.01
N LEU A 96 3.13 -14.82 -1.35
CA LEU A 96 1.89 -15.59 -1.41
C LEU A 96 1.34 -15.68 -2.83
N GLY A 97 1.34 -14.57 -3.56
CA GLY A 97 0.95 -14.54 -4.98
C GLY A 97 1.84 -15.46 -5.83
N SER A 98 3.15 -15.48 -5.59
CA SER A 98 4.10 -16.32 -6.32
C SER A 98 3.88 -17.81 -6.08
N VAL A 99 3.54 -18.21 -4.85
CA VAL A 99 3.18 -19.59 -4.50
C VAL A 99 1.92 -19.98 -5.25
N MET A 100 0.90 -19.13 -5.24
CA MET A 100 -0.37 -19.40 -5.93
C MET A 100 -0.19 -19.52 -7.44
N VAL A 101 0.58 -18.62 -8.06
CA VAL A 101 0.91 -18.65 -9.49
C VAL A 101 1.63 -19.94 -9.88
N ARG A 102 2.59 -20.39 -9.06
CA ARG A 102 3.32 -21.66 -9.27
C ARG A 102 2.44 -22.88 -9.11
N SER A 103 1.49 -22.84 -8.17
CA SER A 103 0.47 -23.87 -7.99
C SER A 103 -0.71 -23.76 -8.97
N GLN A 104 -0.63 -22.90 -10.00
CA GLN A 104 -1.69 -22.65 -10.99
C GLN A 104 -3.03 -22.20 -10.38
N ARG A 105 -3.00 -21.55 -9.22
CA ARG A 105 -4.15 -21.03 -8.47
C ARG A 105 -4.37 -19.53 -8.71
N ASP A 106 -4.27 -19.10 -9.96
CA ASP A 106 -4.36 -17.68 -10.33
C ASP A 106 -5.69 -17.04 -9.88
N THR A 107 -6.80 -17.78 -9.97
CA THR A 107 -8.11 -17.31 -9.52
C THR A 107 -8.12 -16.98 -8.03
N LEU A 108 -7.49 -17.81 -7.19
CA LEU A 108 -7.41 -17.56 -5.75
C LEU A 108 -6.56 -16.34 -5.44
N ALA A 109 -5.44 -16.15 -6.16
CA ALA A 109 -4.63 -14.94 -6.04
C ALA A 109 -5.41 -13.69 -6.46
N GLY A 110 -6.22 -13.78 -7.53
CA GLY A 110 -7.10 -12.70 -7.97
C GLY A 110 -8.18 -12.36 -6.94
N VAL A 111 -8.83 -13.38 -6.36
CA VAL A 111 -9.82 -13.22 -5.29
C VAL A 111 -9.19 -12.56 -4.06
N LEU A 112 -8.02 -13.03 -3.61
CA LEU A 112 -7.33 -12.42 -2.47
C LEU A 112 -6.89 -10.98 -2.73
N THR A 113 -6.46 -10.67 -3.95
CA THR A 113 -6.18 -9.29 -4.36
C THR A 113 -7.44 -8.44 -4.25
N GLY A 114 -8.58 -8.93 -4.78
CA GLY A 114 -9.86 -8.25 -4.70
C GLY A 114 -10.33 -8.05 -3.25
N LEU A 115 -10.21 -9.06 -2.40
CA LEU A 115 -10.55 -8.98 -0.97
C LEU A 115 -9.66 -7.96 -0.24
N ALA A 116 -8.36 -7.91 -0.54
CA ALA A 116 -7.48 -6.92 0.05
C ALA A 116 -7.82 -5.49 -0.39
N VAL A 117 -8.21 -5.29 -1.66
CA VAL A 117 -8.71 -3.98 -2.15
C VAL A 117 -10.04 -3.60 -1.48
N ILE A 118 -10.97 -4.56 -1.32
CA ILE A 118 -12.22 -4.34 -0.59
C ILE A 118 -11.93 -3.98 0.86
N ALA A 119 -11.01 -4.68 1.53
CA ALA A 119 -10.60 -4.38 2.89
C ALA A 119 -10.00 -2.97 3.01
N ALA A 120 -9.18 -2.54 2.03
CA ALA A 120 -8.66 -1.19 1.95
C ALA A 120 -9.78 -0.13 1.90
N GLY A 121 -10.84 -0.38 1.12
CA GLY A 121 -12.03 0.46 1.04
C GLY A 121 -12.91 0.40 2.29
N ALA A 122 -13.02 -0.75 2.93
CA ALA A 122 -13.80 -0.96 4.16
C ALA A 122 -13.34 -0.07 5.30
N VAL A 123 -12.03 0.27 5.35
CA VAL A 123 -11.47 1.22 6.33
C VAL A 123 -12.20 2.57 6.29
N ILE A 124 -12.64 3.03 5.11
CA ILE A 124 -13.37 4.30 4.97
C ILE A 124 -14.69 4.27 5.74
N PHE A 125 -15.38 3.13 5.73
CA PHE A 125 -16.65 2.96 6.41
C PHE A 125 -16.46 2.75 7.92
N VAL A 126 -15.46 1.93 8.30
CA VAL A 126 -15.18 1.61 9.71
C VAL A 126 -14.64 2.82 10.47
N ALA A 127 -13.78 3.62 9.84
CA ALA A 127 -13.14 4.78 10.45
C ALA A 127 -13.76 6.12 10.00
N LYS A 128 -15.01 6.11 9.51
CA LYS A 128 -15.66 7.27 8.89
C LYS A 128 -15.58 8.53 9.77
N GLU A 129 -15.95 8.42 11.04
CA GLU A 129 -15.95 9.56 11.98
C GLU A 129 -14.56 10.14 12.17
N ARG A 130 -13.53 9.28 12.22
CA ARG A 130 -12.12 9.68 12.35
C ARG A 130 -11.59 10.34 11.09
N LEU A 131 -12.00 9.82 9.93
CA LEU A 131 -11.52 10.28 8.63
C LEU A 131 -12.12 11.62 8.22
N GLN A 132 -13.30 11.96 8.74
CA GLN A 132 -14.02 13.20 8.43
C GLN A 132 -13.42 14.45 9.11
N VAL A 133 -12.56 14.28 10.10
CA VAL A 133 -11.97 15.37 10.87
C VAL A 133 -10.45 15.34 10.81
N VAL A 134 -9.83 16.51 10.77
CA VAL A 134 -8.39 16.72 10.71
C VAL A 134 -7.97 17.60 11.89
N GLY A 135 -6.96 17.15 12.62
CA GLY A 135 -6.35 17.87 13.71
C GLY A 135 -5.21 17.05 14.32
N ASP A 136 -4.64 17.55 15.40
CA ASP A 136 -3.65 16.83 16.19
C ASP A 136 -4.31 15.83 17.16
N PHE A 137 -3.55 14.88 17.67
CA PHE A 137 -4.03 13.86 18.61
C PHE A 137 -4.72 14.45 19.85
N THR A 138 -4.21 15.57 20.38
CA THR A 138 -4.78 16.27 21.54
C THR A 138 -6.09 16.98 21.19
N GLN A 139 -6.17 17.62 20.03
CA GLN A 139 -7.38 18.25 19.48
C GLN A 139 -8.48 17.21 19.23
N TYR A 140 -8.11 16.06 18.66
CA TYR A 140 -9.04 14.95 18.43
C TYR A 140 -9.57 14.35 19.74
N ARG A 141 -8.70 14.11 20.72
CA ARG A 141 -9.17 13.61 22.04
C ARG A 141 -9.96 14.66 22.82
N GLY A 142 -9.58 15.93 22.71
CA GLY A 142 -10.24 17.05 23.38
C GLY A 142 -11.49 17.57 22.66
N GLN A 143 -11.77 17.09 21.44
CA GLN A 143 -12.90 17.52 20.60
C GLN A 143 -12.95 19.04 20.37
N PHE A 144 -11.78 19.66 20.16
CA PHE A 144 -11.65 21.10 19.92
C PHE A 144 -10.77 21.39 18.70
N GLY A 145 -11.06 22.47 17.97
CA GLY A 145 -10.22 22.95 16.86
C GLY A 145 -10.10 21.98 15.67
N LEU A 146 -11.06 21.07 15.51
CA LEU A 146 -11.07 20.10 14.41
C LEU A 146 -11.55 20.75 13.12
N GLU A 147 -10.81 20.54 12.04
CA GLU A 147 -11.17 20.98 10.70
C GLU A 147 -11.85 19.85 9.91
N PRO A 148 -12.89 20.14 9.12
CA PRO A 148 -13.47 19.15 8.22
C PRO A 148 -12.45 18.66 7.19
N PHE A 149 -12.42 17.35 6.93
CA PHE A 149 -11.57 16.74 5.91
C PHE A 149 -11.67 17.46 4.57
N ALA A 150 -12.89 17.85 4.15
CA ALA A 150 -13.17 18.44 2.85
C ALA A 150 -12.58 19.85 2.65
N GLU A 151 -12.31 20.57 3.73
CA GLU A 151 -11.88 21.98 3.69
C GLU A 151 -10.36 22.12 3.82
N GLY A 152 -9.69 21.07 4.32
CA GLY A 152 -8.26 21.08 4.58
C GLY A 152 -7.36 20.69 3.38
N PRO A 153 -6.04 20.96 3.48
CA PRO A 153 -5.04 20.58 2.48
C PRO A 153 -4.91 19.05 2.30
N LEU A 154 -5.43 18.29 3.26
CA LEU A 154 -5.41 16.83 3.23
C LEU A 154 -6.17 16.23 2.03
N VAL A 155 -7.25 16.86 1.55
CA VAL A 155 -7.96 16.39 0.33
C VAL A 155 -7.04 16.42 -0.86
N GLN A 156 -6.34 17.53 -1.06
CA GLN A 156 -5.43 17.71 -2.19
C GLN A 156 -4.27 16.71 -2.09
N GLY A 157 -3.70 16.54 -0.90
CA GLY A 157 -2.70 15.51 -0.63
C GLY A 157 -3.21 14.09 -0.91
N ALA A 158 -4.45 13.78 -0.51
CA ALA A 158 -5.10 12.49 -0.76
C ALA A 158 -5.32 12.23 -2.25
N MET A 159 -5.77 13.24 -3.02
CA MET A 159 -5.99 13.13 -4.46
C MET A 159 -4.67 12.97 -5.21
N VAL A 160 -3.68 13.82 -4.94
CA VAL A 160 -2.38 13.79 -5.64
C VAL A 160 -1.62 12.50 -5.32
N MET A 161 -1.43 12.17 -4.03
CA MET A 161 -0.68 10.98 -3.65
C MET A 161 -1.45 9.70 -3.98
N GLY A 162 -2.78 9.70 -3.89
CA GLY A 162 -3.62 8.60 -4.36
C GLY A 162 -3.51 8.39 -5.86
N GLY A 163 -3.47 9.47 -6.64
CA GLY A 163 -3.24 9.44 -8.08
C GLY A 163 -1.86 8.90 -8.44
N ILE A 164 -0.80 9.37 -7.78
CA ILE A 164 0.57 8.86 -7.95
C ILE A 164 0.64 7.37 -7.63
N LEU A 165 0.03 6.94 -6.53
CA LEU A 165 -0.02 5.53 -6.14
C LEU A 165 -0.75 4.69 -7.20
N LEU A 166 -1.93 5.14 -7.66
CA LEU A 166 -2.72 4.44 -8.67
C LEU A 166 -1.95 4.31 -9.99
N VAL A 167 -1.37 5.41 -10.48
CA VAL A 167 -0.55 5.41 -11.71
C VAL A 167 0.66 4.50 -11.54
N GLY A 168 1.33 4.53 -10.39
CA GLY A 168 2.46 3.65 -10.09
C GLY A 168 2.08 2.16 -10.09
N ILE A 169 0.92 1.82 -9.53
CA ILE A 169 0.38 0.45 -9.55
C ILE A 169 0.10 0.01 -10.98
N LEU A 170 -0.59 0.85 -11.76
CA LEU A 170 -0.90 0.56 -13.16
C LEU A 170 0.39 0.39 -13.97
N ALA A 171 1.36 1.30 -13.82
CA ALA A 171 2.64 1.21 -14.51
C ALA A 171 3.41 -0.06 -14.14
N LEU A 172 3.42 -0.46 -12.87
CA LEU A 172 4.04 -1.71 -12.41
C LEU A 172 3.39 -2.93 -13.07
N VAL A 173 2.07 -3.05 -12.96
CA VAL A 173 1.31 -4.20 -13.48
C VAL A 173 1.43 -4.28 -15.00
N THR A 174 1.25 -3.17 -15.71
CA THR A 174 1.40 -3.10 -17.18
C THR A 174 2.81 -3.47 -17.61
N ARG A 175 3.84 -2.95 -16.95
CA ARG A 175 5.24 -3.28 -17.27
C ARG A 175 5.50 -4.78 -17.14
N LEU A 176 5.07 -5.38 -16.02
CA LEU A 176 5.26 -6.82 -15.78
C LEU A 176 4.50 -7.68 -16.79
N HIS A 177 3.27 -7.27 -17.13
CA HIS A 177 2.47 -7.96 -18.12
C HIS A 177 3.09 -7.91 -19.53
N LEU A 178 3.64 -6.74 -19.91
CA LEU A 178 4.31 -6.58 -21.21
C LEU A 178 5.64 -7.32 -21.28
N SER A 179 6.43 -7.35 -20.20
CA SER A 179 7.68 -8.12 -20.14
C SER A 179 7.46 -9.62 -20.33
N GLY A 180 6.33 -10.15 -19.86
CA GLY A 180 5.96 -11.56 -20.09
C GLY A 180 5.63 -11.90 -21.54
N ARG A 181 5.21 -10.93 -22.37
CA ARG A 181 4.81 -11.16 -23.78
C ARG A 181 5.97 -11.08 -24.78
N ARG A 182 7.14 -10.58 -24.36
CA ARG A 182 8.34 -10.44 -25.21
C ARG A 182 9.34 -11.59 -25.06
N GLY A 183 8.99 -12.61 -24.27
CA GLY A 183 9.85 -13.77 -23.99
C GLY A 183 9.51 -15.02 -24.80
N ASP A 184 8.56 -14.92 -25.74
CA ASP A 184 8.27 -15.92 -26.77
C ASP A 184 9.00 -15.55 -28.07
#